data_AF-A0A1W6K6M6-F1
#
_entry.id   AF-A0A1W6K6M6-F1
#
_cell.length_a   1.000
_cell.length_b   1.000
_cell.length_c   1.000
_cell.angle_alpha   90.00
_cell.angle_beta   90.00
_cell.angle_gamma   90.00
#
_symmetry.space_group_name_H-M   'P 1'
#
loop_
_entity.id
_entity.type
_entity.pdbx_description
1 polymer ?
#
loop_
_entity_poly.entity_id
_entity_poly.type
_entity_poly.pdbx_seq_one_letter_code
_entity_poly.pdbx_strand_id
1 'polypeptide(L)'
;MNSIACESVRHAFRASALIVMMLLSACGGGFDEEPNNARLFLQPGDEVEVFRGDELTRPSEDSRIAVRHEQQGDRKFVTVLAGTAELVRGNYYAQR
;
A
#
# COMPACT_ATOMS: atom_id res chain seq x y z
N MET A 1 -51.91 -17.83 -30.86
CA MET A 1 -52.45 -16.93 -29.82
C MET A 1 -51.32 -16.62 -28.83
N ASN A 2 -50.94 -15.33 -28.74
CA ASN A 2 -50.24 -14.56 -27.67
C ASN A 2 -48.98 -15.21 -27.06
N SER A 3 -47.72 -14.78 -27.27
CA SER A 3 -47.05 -13.46 -27.11
C SER A 3 -47.24 -12.80 -25.74
N ILE A 4 -46.12 -12.27 -25.20
CA ILE A 4 -45.92 -11.45 -23.98
C ILE A 4 -45.62 -12.34 -22.75
N ALA A 5 -44.48 -12.30 -22.05
CA ALA A 5 -43.40 -11.33 -21.99
C ALA A 5 -42.09 -11.97 -21.46
N CYS A 6 -40.98 -11.47 -22.01
CA CYS A 6 -39.81 -10.94 -21.31
C CYS A 6 -39.19 -11.79 -20.18
N GLU A 7 -37.99 -12.32 -20.38
CA GLU A 7 -36.78 -11.54 -20.06
C GLU A 7 -36.84 -10.91 -18.66
N SER A 8 -36.90 -11.70 -17.57
CA SER A 8 -36.80 -11.09 -16.22
C SER A 8 -36.23 -11.97 -15.11
N VAL A 9 -35.53 -13.07 -15.41
CA VAL A 9 -34.75 -13.76 -14.36
C VAL A 9 -33.32 -14.13 -14.78
N ARG A 10 -32.85 -13.64 -15.93
CA ARG A 10 -31.41 -13.67 -16.29
C ARG A 10 -30.62 -12.48 -15.75
N HIS A 11 -31.25 -11.57 -15.00
CA HIS A 11 -30.64 -10.32 -14.51
C HIS A 11 -30.44 -10.22 -13.00
N ALA A 12 -30.53 -11.32 -12.23
CA ALA A 12 -30.24 -11.29 -10.79
C ALA A 12 -28.79 -11.67 -10.43
N PHE A 13 -27.95 -12.06 -11.39
CA PHE A 13 -26.59 -12.59 -11.14
C PHE A 13 -25.44 -11.72 -11.68
N ARG A 14 -25.71 -10.48 -12.11
CA ARG A 14 -24.71 -9.64 -12.80
C ARG A 14 -24.56 -8.20 -12.30
N ALA A 15 -25.10 -7.84 -11.13
CA ALA A 15 -25.12 -6.45 -10.65
C ALA A 15 -24.54 -6.22 -9.25
N SER A 16 -23.71 -7.13 -8.73
CA SER A 16 -23.10 -6.97 -7.39
C SER A 16 -21.57 -7.00 -7.38
N ALA A 17 -20.91 -7.14 -8.53
CA ALA A 17 -19.44 -7.19 -8.61
C ALA A 17 -18.78 -5.84 -8.97
N LEU A 18 -19.55 -4.80 -9.33
CA LEU A 18 -19.00 -3.52 -9.81
C LEU A 18 -18.94 -2.41 -8.75
N ILE A 19 -19.48 -2.60 -7.55
CA ILE A 19 -19.55 -1.52 -6.55
C ILE A 19 -18.37 -1.51 -5.57
N VAL A 20 -17.59 -2.60 -5.47
CA VAL A 20 -16.48 -2.70 -4.50
C VAL A 20 -15.16 -2.13 -5.04
N MET A 21 -15.04 -1.84 -6.33
CA MET A 21 -13.80 -1.36 -6.96
C MET A 21 -13.59 0.17 -6.88
N MET A 22 -14.51 0.95 -6.30
CA MET A 22 -14.46 2.43 -6.33
C MET A 22 -14.00 3.11 -5.02
N LEU A 23 -13.53 2.38 -4.00
CA LEU A 23 -13.20 2.96 -2.69
C LEU A 23 -11.70 3.05 -2.34
N LEU A 24 -10.78 2.79 -3.27
CA LEU A 24 -9.32 2.88 -3.00
C LEU A 24 -8.61 4.01 -3.75
N SER A 25 -9.33 4.85 -4.47
CA SER A 25 -8.76 6.06 -5.06
C SER A 25 -8.88 7.24 -4.09
N ALA A 26 -7.74 7.75 -3.66
CA ALA A 26 -7.51 8.99 -2.92
C ALA A 26 -7.40 8.90 -1.39
N CYS A 27 -6.27 8.35 -0.93
CA CYS A 27 -5.45 9.08 0.04
C CYS A 27 -4.08 9.36 -0.60
N GLY A 28 -4.11 10.12 -1.70
CA GLY A 28 -2.91 10.71 -2.30
C GLY A 28 -2.58 12.00 -1.56
N GLY A 29 -1.79 11.90 -0.48
CA GLY A 29 -1.16 13.05 0.14
C GLY A 29 -0.07 13.57 -0.79
N GLY A 30 -0.11 14.87 -1.10
CA GLY A 30 0.84 15.52 -2.01
C GLY A 30 2.28 15.28 -1.56
N PHE A 31 3.09 14.69 -2.44
CA PHE A 31 4.53 14.72 -2.34
C PHE A 31 4.97 16.08 -2.87
N ASP A 32 5.19 17.01 -1.94
CA ASP A 32 5.95 18.23 -2.24
C ASP A 32 7.39 17.79 -2.56
N GLU A 33 7.80 17.99 -3.82
CA GLU A 33 9.14 17.68 -4.31
C GLU A 33 10.15 18.68 -3.73
N GLU A 34 10.53 18.46 -2.47
CA GLU A 34 11.75 19.02 -1.92
C GLU A 34 12.75 17.87 -1.75
N PRO A 35 14.01 17.99 -2.21
CA PRO A 35 15.02 16.93 -2.12
C PRO A 35 15.55 16.89 -0.68
N ASN A 36 14.67 16.53 0.25
CA ASN A 36 14.88 16.66 1.67
C ASN A 36 14.62 15.28 2.28
N ASN A 37 15.68 14.46 2.33
CA ASN A 37 15.78 13.18 3.06
C ASN A 37 14.41 12.61 3.47
N ALA A 38 13.71 11.99 2.52
CA ALA A 38 12.30 11.66 2.69
C ALA A 38 12.12 10.74 3.92
N ARG A 39 11.55 11.32 4.97
CA ARG A 39 11.19 10.63 6.21
C ARG A 39 9.74 10.25 6.10
N LEU A 40 9.45 8.97 6.23
CA LEU A 40 8.10 8.44 6.17
C LEU A 40 7.73 7.90 7.54
N PHE A 41 6.69 8.46 8.14
CA PHE A 41 6.15 7.94 9.39
C PHE A 41 5.20 6.78 9.09
N LEU A 42 5.49 5.62 9.67
CA LEU A 42 4.78 4.36 9.45
C LEU A 42 3.87 4.01 10.63
N GLN A 43 2.65 3.61 10.32
CA GLN A 43 1.60 3.19 11.23
C GLN A 43 1.28 1.69 11.08
N PRO A 44 0.60 1.06 12.05
CA PRO A 44 0.20 -0.34 11.93
C PRO A 44 -0.64 -0.58 10.67
N GLY A 45 -0.22 -1.55 9.87
CA GLY A 45 -0.81 -1.91 8.58
C GLY A 45 -0.06 -1.34 7.38
N ASP A 46 0.80 -0.33 7.55
CA ASP A 46 1.58 0.22 6.45
C ASP A 46 2.61 -0.80 5.96
N GLU A 47 2.56 -1.11 4.66
CA GLU A 47 3.59 -1.85 3.95
C GLU A 47 4.29 -0.92 2.96
N VAL A 48 5.62 -0.89 3.02
CA VAL A 48 6.45 -0.04 2.16
C VAL A 48 7.59 -0.83 1.58
N GLU A 49 7.86 -0.62 0.29
CA GLU A 49 9.10 -1.11 -0.31
C GLU A 49 10.28 -0.31 0.23
N VAL A 50 11.32 -1.02 0.65
CA VAL A 50 12.58 -0.46 1.15
C VAL A 50 13.69 -0.83 0.21
N PHE A 51 14.65 0.07 0.07
CA PHE A 51 15.84 -0.23 -0.73
C PHE A 51 17.13 0.07 0.06
N ARG A 52 18.26 -0.20 -0.57
CA ARG A 52 19.58 -0.10 0.07
C ARG A 52 19.83 1.30 0.64
N GLY A 53 20.12 1.34 1.94
CA GLY A 53 20.45 2.57 2.65
C GLY A 53 19.26 3.20 3.35
N ASP A 54 18.05 2.69 3.14
CA ASP A 54 16.92 3.04 3.97
C ASP A 54 17.12 2.52 5.40
N GLU A 55 16.68 3.30 6.38
CA GLU A 55 16.82 2.98 7.80
C GLU A 55 15.48 3.18 8.52
N LEU A 56 15.11 2.22 9.36
CA LEU A 56 13.99 2.37 10.29
C LEU A 56 14.51 2.94 11.60
N THR A 57 13.98 4.09 11.98
CA THR A 57 14.38 4.84 13.17
C THR A 57 13.18 5.08 14.07
N ARG A 58 13.46 5.42 15.34
CA ARG A 58 12.46 5.79 16.35
C ARG A 58 11.28 4.81 16.46
N PRO A 59 11.51 3.49 16.57
CA PRO A 59 10.42 2.58 16.87
C PRO A 59 9.81 2.94 18.23
N SER A 60 8.48 2.93 18.33
CA SER A 60 7.78 2.93 19.61
C SER A 60 8.15 1.70 20.45
N GLU A 61 7.99 1.75 21.77
CA GLU A 61 8.34 0.62 22.66
C GLU A 61 7.61 -0.70 22.31
N ASP A 62 6.39 -0.58 21.78
CA ASP A 62 5.54 -1.70 21.37
C ASP A 62 5.67 -2.08 19.88
N SER A 63 6.65 -1.49 19.18
CA SER A 63 6.83 -1.70 17.75
C SER A 63 7.07 -3.16 17.39
N ARG A 64 6.26 -3.66 16.45
CA ARG A 64 6.42 -4.97 15.83
C ARG A 64 6.51 -4.79 14.33
N ILE A 65 7.60 -5.26 13.74
CA ILE A 65 7.92 -5.03 12.33
C ILE A 65 8.13 -6.38 11.64
N ALA A 66 7.48 -6.56 10.50
CA ALA A 66 7.71 -7.69 9.61
C ALA A 66 8.54 -7.25 8.40
N VAL A 67 9.40 -8.15 7.93
CA VAL A 67 10.19 -7.96 6.72
C VAL A 67 9.87 -9.08 5.76
N ARG A 68 9.55 -8.73 4.51
CA ARG A 68 9.26 -9.68 3.44
C ARG A 68 10.21 -9.44 2.27
N HIS A 69 10.73 -10.52 1.70
CA HIS A 69 11.51 -10.48 0.47
C HIS A 69 10.72 -11.15 -0.65
N GLU A 70 10.55 -10.44 -1.76
CA GLU A 70 9.97 -10.97 -2.98
C GLU A 70 11.11 -11.32 -3.95
N GLN A 71 11.32 -12.62 -4.17
CA GLN A 71 12.41 -13.11 -5.01
C GLN A 71 12.30 -12.60 -6.45
N GLN A 72 11.06 -12.43 -6.95
CA GLN A 72 10.82 -11.85 -8.26
C GLN A 72 11.10 -10.35 -8.22
N GLY A 73 12.24 -9.93 -8.79
CA GLY A 73 12.65 -8.53 -8.83
C GLY A 73 13.47 -8.05 -7.64
N ASP A 74 13.87 -8.94 -6.72
CA ASP A 74 14.70 -8.65 -5.54
C ASP A 74 14.17 -7.49 -4.68
N ARG A 75 12.85 -7.46 -4.48
CA ARG A 75 12.15 -6.37 -3.78
C ARG A 75 12.00 -6.69 -2.30
N LYS A 76 12.23 -5.71 -1.43
CA LYS A 76 12.15 -5.88 0.02
C LYS A 76 11.07 -4.96 0.56
N PHE A 77 10.25 -5.50 1.44
CA PHE A 77 9.13 -4.79 2.04
C PHE A 77 9.25 -4.84 3.55
N VAL A 78 8.83 -3.75 4.18
CA VAL A 78 8.66 -3.63 5.62
C VAL A 78 7.18 -3.38 5.89
N THR A 79 6.64 -4.10 6.88
CA THR A 79 5.28 -3.88 7.38
C THR A 79 5.31 -3.58 8.87
N VAL A 80 4.65 -2.52 9.31
CA VAL A 80 4.43 -2.26 10.74
C VAL A 80 3.20 -3.04 11.19
N LEU A 81 3.37 -3.97 12.13
CA LEU A 81 2.29 -4.80 12.67
C LEU A 81 1.66 -4.21 13.94
N ALA A 82 2.44 -3.47 14.72
CA ALA A 82 2.04 -2.75 15.92
C ALA A 82 3.04 -1.62 16.20
N GLY A 83 2.64 -0.61 16.98
CA GLY A 83 3.46 0.56 17.26
C GLY A 83 3.64 1.49 16.05
N THR A 84 4.70 2.29 16.05
CA THR A 84 5.04 3.21 14.96
C THR A 84 6.54 3.26 14.72
N ALA A 85 6.95 3.61 13.49
CA ALA A 85 8.36 3.77 13.14
C ALA A 85 8.54 4.88 12.10
N GLU A 86 9.75 5.41 11.94
CA GLU A 86 10.10 6.38 10.91
C GLU A 86 11.10 5.75 9.93
N LEU A 87 10.71 5.61 8.66
CA LEU A 87 11.61 5.20 7.59
C LEU A 87 12.33 6.43 7.02
N VAL A 88 13.65 6.45 7.19
CA VAL A 88 14.53 7.46 6.59
C VAL A 88 15.08 6.90 5.29
N ARG A 89 14.81 7.57 4.16
CA ARG A 89 15.33 7.12 2.86
C ARG A 89 16.83 7.34 2.75
N GLY A 90 17.54 6.29 2.34
CA GLY A 90 18.96 6.35 2.05
C GLY A 90 19.23 7.11 0.75
N ASN A 91 20.31 7.87 0.72
CA ASN A 91 20.70 8.59 -0.49
C ASN A 91 21.40 7.62 -1.46
N TYR A 92 20.63 7.01 -2.37
CA TYR A 92 21.09 5.98 -3.32
C TYR A 92 22.29 6.39 -4.17
N TYR A 93 22.50 7.69 -4.38
CA TYR A 93 23.53 8.23 -5.26
C TYR A 93 24.84 8.62 -4.56
N ALA A 94 24.93 8.56 -3.23
CA ALA A 94 26.09 9.04 -2.47
C ALA A 94 27.18 7.97 -2.20
N GLN A 95 27.02 6.74 -2.70
CA GLN A 95 27.91 5.61 -2.39
C GLN A 95 28.54 4.94 -3.64
N ARG A 96 28.79 5.69 -4.71
CA ARG A 96 29.62 5.24 -5.85
C ARG A 96 30.98 5.91 -5.84
#